data_AF-A0A7V3KYC3-F1
#
_entry.id   AF-A0A7V3KYC3-F1
#
_cell.length_a   1.000
_cell.length_b   1.000
_cell.length_c   1.000
_cell.angle_alpha   90.00
_cell.angle_beta   90.00
_cell.angle_gamma   90.00
#
_symmetry.space_group_name_H-M   'P 1'
#
loop_
_entity.id
_entity.type
_entity.pdbx_description
1 polymer ?
#
loop_
_entity_poly.entity_id
_entity_poly.type
_entity_poly.pdbx_seq_one_letter_code
_entity_poly.pdbx_strand_id
1 'polypeptide(L)'
;QLSEDPRWIAEPKYDGKRLQLHHLPDGEFQFWGRHGEKLVYTPSPEVLDALAALHLKGYWLFDGELRHGKVPGVSHRIALYDVFIASGNLLVGVPFIERRESLEILWHYADLKDGMTLDLAPQYNGNFRETFNWLIQEPEFEGLVLKNLNGILDLGRARGNESTWMKKVRRPSNRWRF
;
A
#
# COMPACT_ATOMS: atom_id res chain seq x y z
N GLN A 1 7.24 -20.06 13.09
CA GLN A 1 5.98 -19.57 12.51
C GLN A 1 6.13 -18.07 12.29
N LEU A 2 5.68 -17.50 11.16
CA LEU A 2 5.87 -16.07 10.87
C LEU A 2 5.18 -15.15 11.90
N SER A 3 4.05 -15.59 12.44
CA SER A 3 3.27 -14.86 13.45
C SER A 3 4.01 -14.61 14.77
N GLU A 4 5.07 -15.37 15.06
CA GLU A 4 5.86 -15.21 16.28
C GLU A 4 7.19 -14.47 16.03
N ASP A 5 7.50 -14.14 14.77
CA ASP A 5 8.73 -13.48 14.40
C ASP A 5 8.50 -11.95 14.38
N PRO A 6 9.10 -11.17 15.30
CA PRO A 6 8.88 -9.73 15.39
C PRO A 6 9.39 -8.96 14.17
N ARG A 7 10.15 -9.61 13.28
CA ARG A 7 10.58 -9.01 12.02
C ARG A 7 9.49 -9.01 10.96
N TRP A 8 8.37 -9.69 11.20
CA TRP A 8 7.26 -9.74 10.26
C TRP A 8 6.07 -8.95 10.81
N ILE A 9 5.42 -8.24 9.89
CA ILE A 9 4.13 -7.59 10.13
C ILE A 9 3.12 -8.11 9.11
N ALA A 10 1.84 -7.90 9.39
CA ALA A 10 0.76 -8.12 8.47
C ALA A 10 0.06 -6.80 8.12
N GLU A 11 -0.28 -6.63 6.85
CA GLU A 11 -1.14 -5.56 6.35
C GLU A 11 -2.38 -6.15 5.66
N PRO A 12 -3.53 -5.45 5.65
CA PRO A 12 -4.67 -5.88 4.87
C PRO A 12 -4.31 -6.01 3.40
N LYS A 13 -4.68 -7.14 2.81
CA LYS A 13 -4.61 -7.30 1.36
C LYS A 13 -5.91 -6.76 0.76
N TYR A 14 -5.91 -5.48 0.42
CA TYR A 14 -7.03 -4.82 -0.23
C TYR A 14 -7.45 -5.50 -1.54
N ASP A 15 -8.76 -5.48 -1.80
CA ASP A 15 -9.38 -5.92 -3.04
C ASP A 15 -9.57 -4.73 -4.00
N GLY A 16 -8.53 -4.40 -4.78
CA GLY A 16 -8.56 -3.25 -5.68
C GLY A 16 -7.73 -3.43 -6.95
N LYS A 17 -7.24 -2.31 -7.44
CA LYS A 17 -6.20 -2.23 -8.48
C LYS A 17 -4.93 -1.68 -7.83
N ARG A 18 -3.78 -2.32 -8.06
CA ARG A 18 -2.48 -1.78 -7.63
C ARG A 18 -2.31 -0.37 -8.19
N LEU A 19 -1.88 0.55 -7.33
CA LEU A 19 -1.64 1.95 -7.65
C LEU A 19 -0.18 2.30 -7.39
N GLN A 20 0.49 2.81 -8.40
CA GLN A 20 1.67 3.66 -8.26
C GLN A 20 1.21 5.11 -8.34
N LEU A 21 1.32 5.82 -7.22
CA LEU A 21 0.92 7.22 -7.12
C LEU A 21 2.16 8.11 -7.23
N HIS A 22 2.23 8.87 -8.30
CA HIS A 22 3.29 9.82 -8.55
C HIS A 22 2.82 11.20 -8.10
N HIS A 23 3.65 11.92 -7.35
CA HIS A 23 3.53 13.36 -7.14
C HIS A 23 4.69 14.04 -7.85
N LEU A 24 4.39 14.84 -8.87
CA LEU A 24 5.38 15.52 -9.70
C LEU A 24 5.84 16.85 -9.06
N PRO A 25 7.01 17.39 -9.45
CA PRO A 25 7.52 18.66 -8.90
C PRO A 25 6.62 19.88 -9.13
N ASP A 26 5.72 19.83 -10.10
CA ASP A 26 4.72 20.88 -10.39
C ASP A 26 3.43 20.74 -9.55
N GLY A 27 3.34 19.70 -8.71
CA GLY A 27 2.18 19.41 -7.88
C GLY A 27 1.15 18.48 -8.54
N GLU A 28 1.37 18.02 -9.78
CA GLU A 28 0.46 17.08 -10.43
C GLU A 28 0.54 15.69 -9.77
N PHE A 29 -0.62 15.08 -9.52
CA PHE A 29 -0.73 13.67 -9.17
C PHE A 29 -1.04 12.81 -10.39
N GLN A 30 -0.28 11.72 -10.56
CA GLN A 30 -0.54 10.72 -11.60
C GLN A 30 -0.76 9.33 -11.02
N PHE A 31 -1.74 8.62 -11.58
CA PHE A 31 -2.19 7.32 -11.11
C PHE A 31 -1.79 6.25 -12.12
N TRP A 32 -0.89 5.36 -11.73
CA TRP A 32 -0.33 4.33 -12.62
C TRP A 32 -0.64 2.93 -12.09
N GLY A 33 -0.85 1.99 -13.01
CA GLY A 33 -1.12 0.60 -12.71
C GLY A 33 0.16 -0.21 -12.53
N ARG A 34 -0.01 -1.54 -12.42
CA ARG A 34 1.11 -2.47 -12.17
C ARG A 34 2.05 -2.61 -13.36
N HIS A 35 1.55 -2.42 -14.57
CA HIS A 35 2.29 -2.66 -15.81
C HIS A 35 2.84 -1.36 -16.41
N GLY A 36 2.85 -0.27 -15.63
CA GLY A 36 3.30 1.04 -16.10
C GLY A 36 2.31 1.71 -17.04
N GLU A 37 1.03 1.36 -16.97
CA GLU A 37 -0.06 2.04 -17.66
C GLU A 37 -0.64 3.17 -16.81
N LYS A 38 -0.96 4.32 -17.41
CA LYS A 38 -1.73 5.36 -16.71
C LYS A 38 -3.16 4.86 -16.52
N LEU A 39 -3.67 4.90 -15.29
CA LEU A 39 -5.03 4.49 -14.99
C LEU A 39 -6.01 5.53 -15.54
N VAL A 40 -7.05 5.06 -16.22
CA VAL A 40 -8.22 5.90 -16.55
C VAL A 40 -9.05 6.06 -15.28
N TYR A 41 -8.69 7.06 -14.48
CA TYR A 41 -9.30 7.36 -13.18
C TYR A 41 -9.38 8.86 -12.98
N THR A 42 -10.56 9.35 -12.64
CA THR A 42 -10.78 10.73 -12.22
C THR A 42 -10.92 10.75 -10.70
N PRO A 43 -9.96 11.30 -9.94
CA PRO A 43 -10.08 11.41 -8.49
C PRO A 43 -11.24 12.32 -8.11
N SER A 44 -11.89 12.04 -6.98
CA SER A 44 -12.89 12.96 -6.43
C SER A 44 -12.18 14.16 -5.77
N PRO A 45 -12.87 15.29 -5.55
CA PRO A 45 -12.31 16.43 -4.83
C PRO A 45 -11.72 16.03 -3.47
N GLU A 46 -12.40 15.15 -2.72
CA GLU A 46 -11.97 14.70 -1.41
C GLU A 46 -10.69 13.86 -1.45
N VAL A 47 -10.43 13.15 -2.55
CA VAL A 47 -9.14 12.48 -2.77
C VAL A 47 -8.05 13.51 -3.01
N LEU A 48 -8.32 14.52 -3.85
CA LEU A 48 -7.36 15.56 -4.17
C LEU A 48 -7.00 16.40 -2.94
N ASP A 49 -7.99 16.74 -2.12
CA ASP A 49 -7.79 17.48 -0.87
C ASP A 49 -6.93 16.68 0.12
N ALA A 50 -7.22 15.38 0.29
CA ALA A 50 -6.43 14.50 1.16
C ALA A 50 -4.98 14.35 0.65
N LEU A 51 -4.78 14.26 -0.66
CA LEU A 51 -3.45 14.20 -1.28
C LEU A 51 -2.69 15.52 -1.11
N ALA A 52 -3.37 16.66 -1.26
CA ALA A 52 -2.77 17.98 -1.07
C ALA A 52 -2.33 18.22 0.39
N ALA A 53 -3.06 17.66 1.36
CA ALA A 53 -2.73 17.72 2.79
C ALA A 53 -1.40 17.04 3.15
N LEU A 54 -0.87 16.18 2.29
CA LEU A 54 0.46 15.58 2.48
C LEU A 54 1.61 16.60 2.33
N HIS A 55 1.34 17.81 1.82
CA HIS A 55 2.31 18.90 1.68
C HIS A 55 3.64 18.49 1.02
N LEU A 56 3.54 17.62 0.02
CA LEU A 56 4.70 17.00 -0.64
C LEU A 56 5.55 18.03 -1.37
N LYS A 57 6.87 17.85 -1.31
CA LYS A 57 7.86 18.63 -2.06
C LYS A 57 8.72 17.72 -2.92
N GLY A 58 8.95 18.15 -4.15
CA GLY A 58 9.70 17.37 -5.15
C GLY A 58 8.94 16.14 -5.62
N TYR A 59 9.67 15.20 -6.20
CA TYR A 59 9.08 13.99 -6.76
C TYR A 59 8.88 12.91 -5.70
N TRP A 60 7.67 12.36 -5.62
CA TRP A 60 7.36 11.19 -4.79
C TRP A 60 6.76 10.06 -5.63
N LEU A 61 7.05 8.84 -5.23
CA LEU A 61 6.45 7.63 -5.79
C LEU A 61 6.01 6.71 -4.65
N PHE A 62 4.69 6.63 -4.44
CA PHE A 62 4.08 5.73 -3.47
C PHE A 62 3.59 4.45 -4.14
N ASP A 63 3.57 3.35 -3.39
CA ASP A 63 2.90 2.11 -3.76
C ASP A 63 1.66 1.92 -2.87
N GLY A 64 0.56 1.54 -3.50
CA GLY A 64 -0.73 1.50 -2.87
C GLY A 64 -1.75 0.64 -3.62
N GLU A 65 -3.00 0.72 -3.17
CA GLU A 65 -4.14 0.11 -3.82
C GLU A 65 -5.23 1.17 -4.05
N LEU A 66 -5.70 1.30 -5.29
CA LEU A 66 -6.89 2.04 -5.64
C LEU A 66 -8.12 1.13 -5.51
N ARG A 67 -9.02 1.50 -4.60
CA ARG A 67 -10.32 0.86 -4.36
C ARG A 67 -11.42 1.70 -5.00
N HIS A 68 -11.77 1.33 -6.22
CA HIS A 68 -12.80 2.02 -7.00
C HIS A 68 -13.59 1.04 -7.86
N GLY A 69 -14.84 0.77 -7.46
CA GLY A 69 -15.83 0.01 -8.22
C GLY A 69 -15.67 -1.51 -8.22
N LYS A 70 -14.64 -2.06 -7.56
CA LYS A 70 -14.45 -3.51 -7.46
C LYS A 70 -15.35 -4.15 -6.40
N VAL A 71 -15.54 -3.46 -5.28
CA VAL A 71 -16.47 -3.81 -4.21
C VAL A 71 -17.67 -2.87 -4.30
N PRO A 72 -18.93 -3.39 -4.30
CA PRO A 72 -20.12 -2.55 -4.33
C PRO A 72 -20.11 -1.52 -3.20
N GLY A 73 -20.37 -0.26 -3.53
CA GLY A 73 -20.38 0.85 -2.56
C GLY A 73 -19.01 1.46 -2.25
N VAL A 74 -17.90 0.87 -2.72
CA VAL A 74 -16.54 1.39 -2.47
C VAL A 74 -16.03 2.14 -3.70
N SER A 75 -15.77 3.43 -3.52
CA SER A 75 -15.31 4.31 -4.59
C SER A 75 -14.34 5.37 -4.06
N HIS A 76 -13.38 5.79 -4.90
CA HIS A 76 -12.44 6.87 -4.61
C HIS A 76 -11.68 6.69 -3.30
N ARG A 77 -11.27 5.45 -3.01
CA ARG A 77 -10.44 5.13 -1.86
C ARG A 77 -9.06 4.68 -2.28
N ILE A 78 -8.04 5.22 -1.63
CA ILE A 78 -6.64 4.84 -1.84
C ILE A 78 -6.08 4.35 -0.52
N ALA A 79 -5.38 3.22 -0.52
CA ALA A 79 -4.60 2.78 0.62
C ALA A 79 -3.12 2.78 0.24
N LEU A 80 -2.30 3.59 0.91
CA LEU A 80 -0.84 3.61 0.73
C LEU A 80 -0.20 2.60 1.68
N TYR A 81 0.82 1.88 1.21
CA TYR A 81 1.50 0.87 2.03
C TYR A 81 3.03 0.82 1.86
N ASP A 82 3.60 1.59 0.94
CA ASP A 82 5.05 1.74 0.78
C ASP A 82 5.38 3.03 0.02
N VAL A 83 6.66 3.41 0.03
CA VAL A 83 7.21 4.54 -0.74
C VAL A 83 8.51 4.10 -1.41
N PHE A 84 8.63 4.35 -2.71
CA PHE A 84 9.81 3.99 -3.50
C PHE A 84 10.72 5.19 -3.76
N ILE A 85 10.16 6.40 -3.82
CA ILE A 85 10.91 7.64 -4.00
C ILE A 85 10.35 8.68 -3.03
N ALA A 86 11.22 9.29 -2.23
CA ALA A 86 10.89 10.33 -1.27
C ALA A 86 11.66 11.62 -1.57
N SER A 87 10.94 12.70 -1.92
CA SER A 87 11.52 13.99 -2.30
C SER A 87 12.67 13.89 -3.32
N GLY A 88 12.49 13.05 -4.35
CA GLY A 88 13.47 12.81 -5.41
C GLY A 88 14.53 11.76 -5.10
N ASN A 89 14.60 11.24 -3.87
CA ASN A 89 15.56 10.20 -3.49
C ASN A 89 14.98 8.81 -3.73
N LEU A 90 15.67 8.00 -4.56
CA LEU A 90 15.31 6.60 -4.80
C LEU A 90 15.68 5.75 -3.59
N LEU A 91 14.71 5.02 -3.04
CA LEU A 91 14.86 4.23 -1.81
C LEU A 91 15.24 2.75 -2.07
N VAL A 92 15.84 2.45 -3.23
CA VAL A 92 16.39 1.10 -3.49
C VAL A 92 17.49 0.80 -2.49
N GLY A 93 17.52 -0.41 -1.94
CA GLY A 93 18.47 -0.78 -0.89
C GLY A 93 18.03 -0.41 0.52
N VAL A 94 16.96 0.37 0.68
CA VAL A 94 16.44 0.79 2.00
C VAL A 94 15.52 -0.30 2.57
N PRO A 95 15.62 -0.66 3.87
CA PRO A 95 14.70 -1.56 4.56
C PRO A 95 13.25 -1.07 4.59
N PHE A 96 12.29 -1.99 4.66
CA PHE A 96 10.86 -1.65 4.65
C PHE A 96 10.46 -0.77 5.84
N ILE A 97 11.04 -1.00 7.03
CA ILE A 97 10.76 -0.20 8.22
C ILE A 97 11.08 1.29 8.00
N GLU A 98 12.23 1.63 7.43
CA GLU A 98 12.62 3.04 7.18
C GLU A 98 11.74 3.70 6.11
N ARG A 99 11.35 2.94 5.07
CA ARG A 99 10.41 3.45 4.06
C ARG A 99 9.03 3.68 4.67
N ARG A 100 8.58 2.77 5.55
CA ARG A 100 7.31 2.89 6.25
C ARG A 100 7.30 4.08 7.21
N GLU A 101 8.36 4.30 7.98
CA GLU A 101 8.52 5.46 8.87
C GLU A 101 8.39 6.77 8.09
N SER A 102 8.98 6.85 6.89
CA SER A 102 8.85 8.02 6.00
C SER A 102 7.38 8.31 5.63
N LEU A 103 6.59 7.26 5.40
CA LEU A 103 5.18 7.38 5.07
C LEU A 103 4.35 7.78 6.31
N GLU A 104 4.65 7.23 7.48
CA GLU A 104 3.98 7.55 8.75
C GLU A 104 4.23 8.99 9.20
N ILE A 105 5.46 9.50 9.04
CA ILE A 105 5.78 10.91 9.33
C ILE A 105 4.92 11.84 8.48
N LEU A 106 4.79 11.57 7.18
CA LEU A 106 3.91 12.34 6.29
C LEU A 106 2.45 12.26 6.74
N TRP A 107 1.99 11.05 7.08
CA TRP A 107 0.62 10.81 7.50
C TRP A 107 0.25 11.61 8.74
N HIS A 108 1.10 11.58 9.77
CA HIS A 108 0.88 12.30 11.01
C HIS A 108 1.00 13.82 10.85
N TYR A 109 1.93 14.29 10.00
CA TYR A 109 2.06 15.72 9.72
C TYR A 109 0.82 16.29 8.99
N ALA A 110 0.20 15.49 8.12
CA ALA A 110 -0.99 15.87 7.38
C ALA A 110 -2.29 15.85 8.21
N ASP A 111 -2.25 15.40 9.47
CA ASP A 111 -3.41 15.19 10.35
C ASP A 111 -4.56 14.38 9.67
N LEU A 112 -4.17 13.43 8.83
CA LEU A 112 -5.11 12.56 8.14
C LEU A 112 -5.66 11.50 9.12
N LYS A 113 -6.98 11.30 9.06
CA LYS A 113 -7.66 10.30 9.89
C LYS A 113 -7.95 9.04 9.08
N ASP A 114 -7.86 7.90 9.76
CA ASP A 114 -8.20 6.61 9.15
C ASP A 114 -9.67 6.55 8.73
N GLY A 115 -9.94 5.85 7.63
CA GLY A 115 -11.29 5.66 7.09
C GLY A 115 -11.73 6.76 6.11
N MET A 116 -10.80 7.61 5.67
CA MET A 116 -11.07 8.67 4.69
C MET A 116 -10.94 8.13 3.24
N THR A 117 -10.84 9.06 2.27
CA THR A 117 -10.58 8.76 0.85
C THR A 117 -9.13 8.34 0.60
N LEU A 118 -8.22 8.73 1.47
CA LEU A 118 -6.85 8.27 1.53
C LEU A 118 -6.67 7.58 2.88
N ASP A 119 -6.07 6.40 2.88
CA ASP A 119 -5.74 5.61 4.07
C ASP A 119 -4.26 5.22 4.05
N LEU A 120 -3.68 5.11 5.24
CA LEU A 120 -2.43 4.40 5.45
C LEU A 120 -2.75 2.96 5.85
N ALA A 121 -2.17 1.98 5.17
CA ALA A 121 -2.43 0.58 5.49
C ALA A 121 -2.02 0.29 6.95
N PRO A 122 -2.93 -0.25 7.79
CA PRO A 122 -2.62 -0.56 9.18
C PRO A 122 -1.68 -1.77 9.24
N GLN A 123 -0.81 -1.79 10.25
CA GLN A 123 0.14 -2.88 10.48
C GLN A 123 -0.22 -3.64 11.76
N TYR A 124 -0.21 -4.97 11.65
CA TYR A 124 -0.48 -5.88 12.77
C TYR A 124 0.79 -6.66 13.09
N ASN A 125 1.15 -6.69 14.38
CA ASN A 125 2.28 -7.46 14.90
C ASN A 125 1.75 -8.76 15.53
N GLY A 126 2.21 -9.90 15.04
CA GLY A 126 1.77 -11.22 15.48
C GLY A 126 0.28 -11.51 15.32
N ASN A 127 -0.18 -12.62 15.90
CA ASN A 127 -1.56 -13.15 15.80
C ASN A 127 -2.15 -13.10 14.38
N PHE A 128 -1.33 -13.41 13.36
CA PHE A 128 -1.72 -13.21 11.96
C PHE A 128 -2.94 -14.03 11.54
N ARG A 129 -3.18 -15.18 12.19
CA ARG A 129 -4.35 -16.01 11.91
C ARG A 129 -5.63 -15.33 12.37
N GLU A 130 -5.63 -14.79 13.58
CA GLU A 130 -6.75 -14.05 14.15
C GLU A 130 -7.01 -12.78 13.36
N THR A 131 -5.95 -12.01 13.03
CA THR A 131 -6.04 -10.82 12.17
C THR A 131 -6.61 -11.18 10.80
N PHE A 132 -6.15 -12.27 10.18
CA PHE A 132 -6.69 -12.75 8.91
C PHE A 132 -8.19 -13.05 9.01
N ASN A 133 -8.60 -13.86 9.99
CA ASN A 133 -9.99 -14.28 10.16
C ASN A 133 -10.94 -13.08 10.40
N TRP A 134 -10.46 -12.07 11.13
CA TRP A 134 -11.20 -10.83 11.36
C TRP A 134 -11.30 -9.97 10.10
N LEU A 135 -10.18 -9.68 9.43
CA LEU A 135 -10.19 -8.82 8.24
C LEU A 135 -11.01 -9.42 7.09
N ILE A 136 -10.92 -10.73 6.84
CA ILE A 136 -11.66 -11.32 5.71
C ILE A 136 -13.19 -11.30 5.88
N GLN A 137 -13.73 -10.86 7.03
CA GLN A 137 -15.16 -10.61 7.14
C GLN A 137 -15.58 -9.41 6.28
N GLU A 138 -14.69 -8.45 6.07
CA GLU A 138 -14.94 -7.29 5.22
C GLU A 138 -14.76 -7.65 3.74
N PRO A 139 -15.70 -7.28 2.86
CA PRO A 139 -15.59 -7.53 1.42
C PRO A 139 -14.38 -6.83 0.77
N GLU A 140 -13.89 -5.74 1.36
CA GLU A 140 -12.73 -4.99 0.86
C GLU A 140 -11.39 -5.70 1.05
N PHE A 141 -11.33 -6.79 1.84
CA PHE A 141 -10.10 -7.50 2.16
C PHE A 141 -10.10 -8.92 1.59
N GLU A 142 -9.15 -9.19 0.68
CA GLU A 142 -8.89 -10.52 0.14
C GLU A 142 -8.06 -11.39 1.10
N GLY A 143 -7.41 -10.80 2.11
CA GLY A 143 -6.54 -11.51 3.06
C GLY A 143 -5.46 -10.62 3.67
N LEU A 144 -4.24 -11.14 3.80
CA LEU A 144 -3.09 -10.43 4.35
C LEU A 144 -1.91 -10.36 3.37
N VAL A 145 -1.14 -9.29 3.50
CA VAL A 145 0.22 -9.18 2.98
C VAL A 145 1.17 -9.18 4.18
N LEU A 146 1.95 -10.24 4.32
CA LEU A 146 2.99 -10.33 5.34
C LEU A 146 4.26 -9.69 4.78
N LYS A 147 4.85 -8.76 5.51
CA LYS A 147 6.08 -8.07 5.11
C LYS A 147 7.15 -8.24 6.18
N ASN A 148 8.38 -8.49 5.76
CA ASN A 148 9.54 -8.44 6.64
C ASN A 148 10.00 -6.98 6.78
N LEU A 149 10.12 -6.48 8.00
CA LEU A 149 10.56 -5.12 8.34
C LEU A 149 11.97 -4.81 7.78
N ASN A 150 12.84 -5.82 7.69
CA ASN A 150 14.17 -5.71 7.10
C ASN A 150 14.17 -5.97 5.58
N GLY A 151 12.99 -6.01 4.95
CA GLY A 151 12.82 -6.25 3.53
C GLY A 151 13.38 -5.12 2.69
N ILE A 152 14.45 -5.41 1.95
CA ILE A 152 15.10 -4.43 1.08
C ILE A 152 14.25 -4.14 -0.16
N LEU A 153 14.04 -2.86 -0.47
CA LEU A 153 13.44 -2.48 -1.74
C LEU A 153 14.38 -2.84 -2.89
N ASP A 154 13.94 -3.78 -3.71
CA ASP A 154 14.59 -4.13 -4.96
C ASP A 154 13.58 -3.91 -6.10
N LEU A 155 13.89 -2.97 -6.99
CA LEU A 155 13.09 -2.70 -8.20
C LEU A 155 13.47 -3.64 -9.36
N GLY A 156 14.33 -4.63 -9.10
CA GLY A 156 14.84 -5.61 -10.04
C GLY A 156 13.75 -6.17 -10.95
N ARG A 157 13.83 -5.81 -12.23
CA ARG A 157 12.91 -6.26 -13.30
C ARG A 157 13.20 -7.68 -13.77
N ALA A 158 14.10 -8.40 -13.10
CA ALA A 158 14.40 -9.79 -13.43
C ALA A 158 13.11 -10.60 -13.24
N ARG A 159 12.49 -11.00 -14.34
CA ARG A 159 11.27 -11.81 -14.34
C ARG A 159 11.52 -13.07 -13.52
N GLY A 160 10.70 -13.30 -12.50
CA GLY A 160 10.66 -14.57 -11.77
C GLY A 160 11.19 -14.56 -10.34
N ASN A 161 11.79 -13.47 -9.84
CA ASN A 161 12.13 -13.39 -8.44
C ASN A 161 10.88 -13.10 -7.60
N GLU A 162 10.44 -14.08 -6.82
CA GLU A 162 9.49 -13.83 -5.75
C GLU A 162 10.09 -12.81 -4.80
N SER A 163 9.31 -11.80 -4.40
CA SER A 163 9.73 -10.88 -3.34
C SER A 163 9.94 -11.71 -2.07
N THR A 164 11.20 -11.89 -1.69
CA THR A 164 11.58 -12.73 -0.52
C THR A 164 11.07 -12.12 0.79
N TRP A 165 10.84 -10.82 0.81
CA TRP A 165 10.40 -10.06 1.97
C TRP A 165 8.87 -9.88 2.06
N MET A 166 8.10 -10.31 1.07
CA MET A 166 6.64 -10.16 1.05
C MET A 166 5.92 -11.46 0.69
N LYS A 167 5.00 -11.91 1.55
CA LYS A 167 4.19 -13.11 1.34
C LYS A 167 2.70 -12.74 1.33
N LYS A 168 1.93 -13.30 0.40
CA LYS A 168 0.49 -13.04 0.28
C LYS A 168 -0.28 -14.22 0.84
N VAL A 169 -1.19 -13.95 1.76
CA VAL A 169 -2.13 -14.92 2.33
C VAL A 169 -3.52 -14.49 1.90
N ARG A 170 -4.29 -15.37 1.25
CA ARG A 170 -5.59 -15.01 0.65
C ARG A 170 -6.70 -15.89 1.19
N ARG A 171 -7.92 -15.36 1.20
CA ARG A 171 -9.14 -16.11 1.44
C ARG A 171 -9.14 -17.38 0.57
N PRO A 172 -9.44 -18.56 1.14
CA PRO A 172 -9.61 -19.77 0.36
C PRO A 172 -10.64 -19.53 -0.76
N SER A 173 -10.35 -20.02 -1.95
CA SER A 173 -11.28 -20.01 -3.07
C SER A 173 -10.99 -21.19 -3.99
N ASN A 174 -11.78 -21.37 -5.04
CA ASN A 174 -11.56 -22.46 -6.00
C ASN A 174 -10.14 -22.45 -6.63
N ARG A 175 -9.44 -21.30 -6.59
CA ARG A 175 -8.08 -21.14 -7.12
C ARG A 175 -6.98 -21.19 -6.06
N TRP A 176 -7.31 -21.01 -4.78
CA TRP A 176 -6.33 -20.87 -3.70
C TRP A 176 -6.75 -21.75 -2.52
N ARG A 177 -5.92 -22.74 -2.18
CA ARG A 177 -6.12 -23.61 -1.01
C ARG A 177 -5.02 -23.33 0.00
N PHE A 178 -5.39 -23.34 1.28
CA PHE A 178 -4.43 -23.28 2.40
C PHE A 178 -3.72 -24.61 2.58
#